data_AF-A0A413U804-F1
#
_entry.id   AF-A0A413U804-F1
#
_cell.length_a   1.000
_cell.length_b   1.000
_cell.length_c   1.000
_cell.angle_alpha   90.00
_cell.angle_beta   90.00
_cell.angle_gamma   90.00
#
_symmetry.space_group_name_H-M   'P 1'
#
loop_
_entity.id
_entity.type
_entity.pdbx_description
1 polymer ?
#
loop_
_entity_poly.entity_id
_entity_poly.type
_entity_poly.pdbx_seq_one_letter_code
_entity_poly.pdbx_strand_id
1 'polypeptide(L)'
;MDRRRIAIFSNELRRLLNSQRMAEVINRINQANLSQQELEFLFECLHTDGYDETTDSFILCESDNSAFLSLVNMVESKVNKRE
;
A
#
# COMPACT_ATOMS: atom_id res chain seq x y z
N MET A 1 -10.00 -6.16 16.31
CA MET A 1 -9.00 -5.09 16.47
C MET A 1 -9.49 -3.86 15.69
N ASP A 2 -9.32 -2.65 16.21
CA ASP A 2 -9.69 -1.43 15.50
C ASP A 2 -8.66 -1.05 14.42
N ARG A 3 -9.09 -0.33 13.37
CA ARG A 3 -8.25 0.04 12.21
C ARG A 3 -6.93 0.70 12.60
N ARG A 4 -6.97 1.61 13.58
CA ARG A 4 -5.80 2.26 14.17
C ARG A 4 -4.76 1.25 14.67
N ARG A 5 -5.19 0.28 15.47
CA ARG A 5 -4.28 -0.77 15.95
C ARG A 5 -3.75 -1.64 14.82
N ILE A 6 -4.55 -1.92 13.80
CA ILE A 6 -4.11 -2.69 12.62
C ILE A 6 -3.06 -1.90 11.81
N ALA A 7 -3.20 -0.57 11.68
CA ALA A 7 -2.21 0.27 11.01
C ALA A 7 -0.88 0.38 11.79
N ILE A 8 -0.94 0.46 13.14
CA ILE A 8 0.28 0.37 13.96
C ILE A 8 0.93 -1.00 13.78
N PHE A 9 0.12 -2.07 13.81
CA PHE A 9 0.59 -3.44 13.62
C PHE A 9 1.23 -3.64 12.24
N SER A 10 0.64 -3.10 11.16
CA SER A 10 1.20 -3.19 9.81
C SER A 10 2.57 -2.52 9.72
N ASN A 11 2.78 -1.40 10.41
CA ASN A 11 4.08 -0.71 10.47
C ASN A 11 5.15 -1.57 11.16
N GLU A 12 4.79 -2.28 12.24
CA GLU A 12 5.70 -3.23 12.88
C GLU A 12 6.06 -4.40 11.96
N LEU A 13 5.07 -4.96 11.26
CA LEU A 13 5.29 -6.03 10.30
C LEU A 13 6.18 -5.57 9.13
N ARG A 14 6.00 -4.34 8.63
CA ARG A 14 6.86 -3.76 7.58
C ARG A 14 8.31 -3.67 8.01
N ARG A 15 8.60 -3.28 9.26
CA ARG A 15 9.97 -3.27 9.80
C ARG A 15 10.59 -4.66 9.84
N LEU A 16 9.81 -5.67 10.20
CA LEU A 16 10.25 -7.08 10.21
C LEU A 16 10.49 -7.62 8.80
N LEU A 17 9.62 -7.28 7.84
CA LEU A 17 9.78 -7.61 6.42
C LEU A 17 11.07 -6.99 5.85
N ASN A 18 11.33 -5.71 6.12
CA ASN A 18 12.56 -5.03 5.71
C ASN A 18 13.82 -5.64 6.34
N SER A 19 13.67 -6.27 7.50
CA SER A 19 14.73 -7.02 8.19
C SER A 19 14.83 -8.49 7.75
N GLN A 20 14.10 -8.90 6.70
CA GLN A 20 14.03 -10.27 6.17
C GLN A 20 13.51 -11.33 7.17
N ARG A 21 12.76 -10.92 8.21
CA ARG A 21 12.23 -11.81 9.26
C ARG A 21 10.86 -12.39 8.92
N MET A 22 10.73 -13.05 7.77
CA MET A 22 9.44 -13.53 7.23
C MET A 22 8.70 -14.49 8.18
N ALA A 23 9.41 -15.43 8.81
CA ALA A 23 8.79 -16.40 9.72
C ALA A 23 8.14 -15.73 10.94
N GLU A 24 8.72 -14.64 11.44
CA GLU A 24 8.15 -13.88 12.56
C GLU A 24 6.93 -13.07 12.14
N VAL A 25 6.93 -12.51 10.93
CA VAL A 25 5.77 -11.81 10.36
C VAL A 25 4.58 -12.76 10.31
N ILE A 26 4.78 -13.97 9.76
CA ILE A 26 3.73 -15.01 9.68
C ILE A 26 3.22 -15.37 11.07
N ASN A 27 4.13 -15.62 12.03
CA ASN A 27 3.75 -15.95 13.40
C ASN A 27 2.93 -14.84 14.07
N ARG A 28 3.32 -13.58 13.90
CA ARG A 28 2.58 -12.44 14.49
C ARG A 28 1.19 -12.28 13.87
N ILE A 29 1.05 -12.45 12.56
CA ILE A 29 -0.26 -12.41 11.89
C ILE A 29 -1.17 -13.51 12.44
N ASN A 30 -0.67 -14.75 12.54
CA ASN A 30 -1.43 -15.87 13.07
C ASN A 30 -1.82 -15.67 14.54
N GLN A 31 -0.94 -15.09 15.36
CA GLN A 31 -1.21 -14.78 16.77
C GLN A 31 -2.22 -13.65 16.96
N ALA A 32 -2.31 -12.72 16.01
CA ALA A 32 -3.24 -11.61 16.09
C ALA A 32 -4.72 -12.05 15.94
N ASN A 33 -4.96 -13.28 15.44
CA ASN A 33 -6.29 -13.89 15.29
C ASN A 33 -7.31 -12.92 14.68
N LEU A 34 -6.89 -12.28 13.59
CA LEU A 34 -7.67 -11.27 12.87
C LEU A 34 -8.81 -11.93 12.10
N SER A 35 -9.96 -11.27 12.07
CA SER A 35 -11.06 -11.61 11.16
C SER A 35 -10.67 -11.33 9.71
N GLN A 36 -11.44 -11.87 8.76
CA GLN A 36 -11.16 -11.69 7.33
C GLN A 36 -11.09 -10.20 6.92
N GLN A 37 -12.04 -9.38 7.38
CA GLN A 37 -12.06 -7.95 7.08
C GLN A 37 -10.83 -7.22 7.63
N GLU A 38 -10.34 -7.64 8.79
CA GLU A 38 -9.15 -7.06 9.43
C GLU A 38 -7.86 -7.50 8.74
N LEU A 39 -7.83 -8.73 8.20
CA LEU A 39 -6.73 -9.20 7.35
C LEU A 39 -6.69 -8.43 6.02
N GLU A 40 -7.83 -8.21 5.38
CA GLU A 40 -7.93 -7.42 4.16
C GLU A 40 -7.38 -6.00 4.40
N PHE A 41 -7.83 -5.34 5.47
CA PHE A 41 -7.33 -4.02 5.86
C PHE A 41 -5.82 -4.04 6.19
N LEU A 42 -5.34 -5.06 6.91
CA LEU A 42 -3.90 -5.23 7.19
C LEU A 42 -3.08 -5.32 5.90
N PHE A 43 -3.55 -6.08 4.91
CA PHE A 43 -2.86 -6.23 3.64
C PHE A 43 -2.86 -4.93 2.84
N GLU A 44 -3.95 -4.17 2.84
CA GLU A 44 -3.98 -2.82 2.26
C GLU A 44 -2.96 -1.90 2.94
N CYS A 45 -2.88 -1.90 4.27
CA CYS A 45 -1.86 -1.13 5.00
C CYS A 45 -0.43 -1.58 4.63
N LEU A 46 -0.21 -2.87 4.39
CA LEU A 46 1.10 -3.41 4.00
C LEU A 46 1.44 -3.13 2.53
N HIS A 47 0.46 -2.90 1.66
CA HIS A 47 0.64 -2.64 0.24
C HIS A 47 0.80 -1.16 -0.10
N THR A 48 0.31 -0.27 0.77
CA THR A 48 0.32 1.20 0.60
C THR A 48 1.45 1.86 1.39
N ASP A 49 1.84 3.10 1.14
CA ASP A 49 2.97 3.71 1.88
C ASP A 49 2.62 4.12 3.31
N GLY A 50 1.34 4.07 3.66
CA GLY A 50 0.84 4.27 5.01
C GLY A 50 -0.68 4.38 5.03
N TYR A 51 -1.24 4.46 6.23
CA TYR A 51 -2.64 4.74 6.48
C TYR A 51 -2.73 5.96 7.39
N ASP A 52 -3.49 6.97 6.97
CA ASP A 52 -3.76 8.18 7.74
C ASP A 52 -5.02 8.00 8.58
N GLU A 53 -4.82 7.89 9.89
CA GLU A 53 -5.89 7.72 10.88
C GLU A 53 -6.82 8.94 10.98
N THR A 54 -6.35 10.14 10.59
CA THR A 54 -7.14 11.37 10.70
C THR A 54 -8.14 11.52 9.55
N THR A 55 -7.79 11.00 8.39
CA THR A 55 -8.63 11.04 7.17
C THR A 55 -9.26 9.68 6.84
N ASP A 56 -8.96 8.62 7.61
CA ASP A 56 -9.37 7.23 7.37
C ASP A 56 -9.04 6.78 5.93
N SER A 57 -7.87 7.21 5.43
CA SER A 57 -7.47 7.03 4.04
C SER A 57 -6.08 6.42 3.90
N PHE A 58 -5.86 5.67 2.83
CA PHE A 58 -4.57 5.11 2.52
C PHE A 58 -3.71 6.11 1.75
N ILE A 59 -2.45 6.25 2.18
CA ILE A 59 -1.44 6.99 1.45
C ILE A 59 -1.00 6.10 0.29
N LEU A 60 -1.67 6.28 -0.85
CA LEU A 60 -1.21 5.74 -2.11
C LEU A 60 0.08 6.46 -2.47
N CYS A 61 1.10 5.71 -2.87
CA CYS A 61 2.27 6.29 -3.50
C CYS A 61 1.75 7.07 -4.72
N GLU A 62 1.85 8.40 -4.72
CA GLU A 62 1.93 9.14 -5.97
C GLU A 62 3.24 8.70 -6.62
N SER A 63 3.25 7.49 -7.20
CA SER A 63 4.23 7.17 -8.23
C SER A 63 4.09 8.30 -9.22
N ASP A 64 5.16 9.07 -9.38
CA ASP A 64 5.21 10.24 -10.25
C ASP A 64 4.74 9.83 -11.65
N ASN A 65 3.45 10.02 -11.89
CA ASN A 65 2.80 9.59 -13.12
C ASN A 65 3.17 10.53 -14.28
N SER A 66 4.05 11.51 -14.06
CA SER A 66 4.59 12.39 -15.10
C SER A 66 5.24 11.62 -16.24
N ALA A 67 5.91 10.50 -15.97
CA ALA A 67 6.50 9.66 -17.01
C ALA A 67 5.42 8.98 -17.88
N PHE A 68 4.35 8.49 -17.27
CA PHE A 68 3.20 7.91 -17.97
C PHE A 68 2.43 8.98 -18.75
N LEU A 69 2.14 10.13 -18.15
CA LEU A 69 1.47 11.27 -18.79
C LEU A 69 2.29 11.84 -19.95
N SER A 70 3.62 11.91 -19.83
CA SER A 70 4.51 12.32 -20.92
C SER A 70 4.45 11.34 -22.09
N LEU A 71 4.39 10.04 -21.80
CA LEU A 71 4.24 9.00 -22.82
C LEU A 71 2.90 9.14 -23.57
N VAL A 72 1.79 9.31 -22.84
CA VAL A 72 0.45 9.53 -23.42
C VAL A 72 0.45 10.76 -24.31
N ASN A 73 0.92 11.90 -23.81
CA ASN A 73 1.00 13.14 -24.59
C ASN A 73 1.85 13.00 -25.85
N MET A 74 2.98 12.28 -25.77
CA MET A 74 3.82 12.02 -26.95
C MET A 74 3.08 11.18 -27.99
N VAL A 75 2.34 10.16 -27.58
CA VAL A 75 1.56 9.29 -28.49
C VAL A 75 0.41 10.07 -29.12
N GLU A 76 -0.36 10.83 -28.34
CA GLU A 76 -1.43 11.70 -28.85
C GLU A 76 -0.91 12.72 -29.87
N SER A 77 0.25 13.33 -29.60
CA SER A 77 0.87 14.28 -30.54
C SER A 77 1.29 13.65 -31.87
N LYS A 78 1.57 12.34 -31.89
CA LYS A 78 1.93 11.60 -33.11
C LYS A 78 0.70 11.14 -33.89
N VAL A 79 -0.41 10.85 -33.19
CA VAL A 79 -1.68 10.48 -33.80
C VAL A 79 -2.38 11.69 -34.41
N ASN A 80 -2.38 12.84 -33.71
CA ASN A 80 -3.00 14.09 -34.17
C ASN A 80 -2.19 14.86 -35.24
N LYS A 81 -0.97 14.41 -35.59
CA LYS A 81 -0.17 14.99 -36.69
C LYS A 81 -0.43 14.33 -38.06
N ARG A 82 -1.47 13.49 -38.17
CA ARG A 82 -1.88 12.82 -39.41
C ARG A 82 -3.11 13.45 -40.10
N GLU A 83 -3.50 14.66 -39.70
CA GLU A 83 -4.44 15.50 -40.45
C GLU A 83 -3.71 16.62 -41.20
#